data_AF-A0AB72WWA7-F1
#
_entry.id   AF-A0AB72WWA7-F1
#
_cell.length_a   1.000
_cell.length_b   1.000
_cell.length_c   1.000
_cell.angle_alpha   90.00
_cell.angle_beta   90.00
_cell.angle_gamma   90.00
#
_symmetry.space_group_name_H-M   'P 1'
#
loop_
_entity.id
_entity.type
_entity.pdbx_description
1 polymer ?
#
loop_
_entity_poly.entity_id
_entity_poly.type
_entity_poly.pdbx_seq_one_letter_code
_entity_poly.pdbx_strand_id
1 'polypeptide(L)'
;MSDVLRQLARVREARKLGAVARAQKQAALVAQAAAQNAAAQQGLQQTVSARSAHDAAIEQAVREDARSAVALLCGANAARLALDRAIVEAHVESQQTGTALAAEQMAQARAQRHVARANAKCEAVDRAEQRMVTARRRATEWQEEDAALEAQLARQFAGQKTTA
;
A
#
# COMPACT_ATOMS: atom_id res chain seq x y z
N MET A 1 26.07 20.68 -16.36
CA MET A 1 25.91 19.94 -15.09
C MET A 1 24.46 19.96 -14.56
N SER A 2 23.70 21.06 -14.70
CA SER A 2 22.27 21.09 -14.33
C SER A 2 21.40 20.09 -15.10
N ASP A 3 21.73 19.80 -16.36
CA ASP A 3 20.89 18.95 -17.21
C ASP A 3 20.92 17.47 -16.79
N VAL A 4 22.04 17.02 -16.20
CA VAL A 4 22.18 15.67 -15.63
C VAL A 4 21.28 15.51 -14.40
N LEU A 5 21.25 16.50 -13.50
CA LEU A 5 20.37 16.48 -12.32
C LEU A 5 18.89 16.57 -12.73
N ARG A 6 18.54 17.41 -13.71
CA ARG A 6 17.18 17.46 -14.27
C ARG A 6 16.76 16.15 -14.90
N GLN A 7 17.64 15.50 -15.67
CA GLN A 7 17.35 14.20 -16.26
C GLN A 7 17.18 13.13 -15.19
N LEU A 8 18.04 13.13 -14.15
CA LEU A 8 17.91 12.23 -13.02
C LEU A 8 16.58 12.45 -12.26
N ALA A 9 16.19 13.71 -12.02
CA ALA A 9 14.93 14.06 -11.37
C ALA A 9 13.73 13.49 -12.15
N ARG A 10 13.70 13.67 -13.49
CA ARG A 10 12.64 13.10 -14.36
C ARG A 10 12.57 11.57 -14.26
N VAL A 11 13.72 10.89 -14.28
CA VAL A 11 13.77 9.43 -14.15
C VAL A 11 13.31 8.97 -12.76
N ARG A 12 13.66 9.70 -11.69
CA ARG A 12 13.23 9.38 -10.33
C ARG A 12 11.72 9.59 -10.16
N GLU A 13 11.18 10.69 -10.69
CA GLU A 13 9.74 10.95 -10.63
C GLU A 13 8.95 9.89 -11.41
N ALA A 14 9.39 9.52 -12.60
CA ALA A 14 8.76 8.42 -13.35
C ALA A 14 8.78 7.09 -12.57
N ARG A 15 9.88 6.77 -11.88
CA ARG A 15 9.98 5.57 -11.03
C ARG A 15 9.08 5.64 -9.79
N LYS A 16 8.94 6.83 -9.19
CA LYS A 16 8.01 7.09 -8.08
C LYS A 16 6.57 6.88 -8.52
N LEU A 17 6.15 7.48 -9.64
CA LEU A 17 4.81 7.29 -10.21
C LEU A 17 4.53 5.81 -10.49
N GLY A 18 5.49 5.08 -11.08
CA GLY A 18 5.36 3.64 -11.29
C GLY A 18 5.27 2.83 -9.99
N ALA A 19 5.96 3.23 -8.93
CA ALA A 19 5.82 2.60 -7.61
C ALA A 19 4.45 2.88 -6.99
N VAL A 20 3.93 4.11 -7.12
CA VAL A 20 2.60 4.50 -6.64
C VAL A 20 1.51 3.73 -7.37
N ALA A 21 1.57 3.64 -8.70
CA ALA A 21 0.61 2.87 -9.49
C ALA A 21 0.58 1.38 -9.09
N ARG A 22 1.75 0.77 -8.84
CA ARG A 22 1.83 -0.60 -8.32
C ARG A 22 1.22 -0.73 -6.92
N ALA A 23 1.47 0.24 -6.03
CA ALA A 23 0.88 0.23 -4.69
C ALA A 23 -0.64 0.40 -4.73
N GLN A 24 -1.17 1.24 -5.63
CA GLN A 24 -2.61 1.38 -5.85
C GLN A 24 -3.24 0.09 -6.38
N LYS A 25 -2.60 -0.55 -7.38
CA LYS A 25 -3.03 -1.87 -7.86
C LYS A 25 -3.07 -2.89 -6.73
N GLN A 26 -2.04 -2.90 -5.88
CA GLN A 26 -1.98 -3.81 -4.74
C GLN A 26 -3.07 -3.52 -3.70
N ALA A 27 -3.42 -2.26 -3.47
CA ALA A 27 -4.52 -1.90 -2.59
C ALA A 27 -5.88 -2.39 -3.13
N ALA A 28 -6.09 -2.36 -4.44
CA ALA A 28 -7.28 -2.93 -5.07
C ALA A 28 -7.36 -4.45 -4.90
N LEU A 29 -6.24 -5.16 -5.03
CA LEU A 29 -6.17 -6.61 -4.78
C LEU A 29 -6.50 -6.95 -3.32
N VAL A 30 -6.01 -6.17 -2.35
CA VAL A 30 -6.38 -6.32 -0.93
C VAL A 30 -7.88 -6.12 -0.72
N ALA A 31 -8.47 -5.10 -1.35
CA ALA A 31 -9.91 -4.86 -1.24
C ALA A 31 -10.74 -6.02 -1.82
N GLN A 32 -10.32 -6.57 -2.96
CA GLN A 32 -10.95 -7.74 -3.56
C GLN A 32 -10.83 -8.98 -2.66
N ALA A 33 -9.64 -9.27 -2.15
CA ALA A 33 -9.40 -10.39 -1.22
C ALA A 33 -10.20 -10.22 0.08
N ALA A 34 -10.35 -8.99 0.57
CA ALA A 34 -11.14 -8.69 1.77
C ALA A 34 -12.63 -8.97 1.53
N ALA A 35 -13.16 -8.57 0.37
CA ALA A 35 -14.55 -8.86 -0.01
C ALA A 35 -14.80 -10.37 -0.14
N GLN A 36 -13.87 -11.11 -0.76
CA GLN A 36 -13.96 -12.57 -0.87
C GLN A 36 -13.92 -13.25 0.50
N ASN A 37 -13.01 -12.84 1.38
CA ASN A 37 -12.94 -13.38 2.73
C ASN A 37 -14.22 -13.07 3.55
N ALA A 38 -14.77 -11.86 3.42
CA ALA A 38 -16.03 -11.51 4.08
C ALA A 38 -17.19 -12.38 3.58
N ALA A 39 -17.28 -12.64 2.27
CA ALA A 39 -18.29 -13.53 1.69
C ALA A 39 -18.14 -14.98 2.20
N ALA A 40 -16.91 -15.51 2.26
CA ALA A 40 -16.65 -16.85 2.79
C ALA A 40 -17.03 -16.97 4.28
N GLN A 41 -16.70 -15.96 5.10
CA GLN A 41 -17.10 -15.90 6.50
C GLN A 41 -18.62 -15.84 6.68
N GLN A 42 -19.31 -15.06 5.83
CA GLN A 42 -20.76 -15.00 5.82
C GLN A 42 -21.39 -16.36 5.44
N GLY A 43 -20.83 -17.05 4.44
CA GLY A 43 -21.27 -18.40 4.06
C GLY A 43 -21.09 -19.42 5.18
N LEU A 44 -19.96 -19.37 5.90
CA LEU A 44 -19.74 -20.19 7.10
C LEU A 44 -20.77 -19.88 8.20
N GLN A 45 -21.05 -18.61 8.46
CA GLN A 45 -22.04 -18.22 9.46
C GLN A 45 -23.45 -18.72 9.09
N GLN A 46 -23.83 -18.64 7.81
CA GLN A 46 -25.11 -19.11 7.30
C GLN A 46 -25.25 -20.63 7.44
N THR A 47 -24.21 -21.39 7.10
CA THR A 47 -24.22 -22.87 7.22
C THR A 47 -24.29 -23.34 8.67
N VAL A 48 -23.54 -22.70 9.59
CA VAL A 48 -23.64 -22.96 11.03
C VAL A 48 -25.04 -22.62 11.55
N SER A 49 -25.59 -21.48 11.13
CA SER A 49 -26.95 -21.07 11.53
C SER A 49 -28.02 -22.02 11.00
N ALA A 50 -27.87 -22.53 9.78
CA ALA A 50 -28.75 -23.55 9.19
C ALA A 50 -28.71 -24.85 9.99
N ARG A 51 -27.52 -25.26 10.47
CA ARG A 51 -27.39 -26.42 11.36
C ARG A 51 -28.11 -26.20 12.69
N SER A 52 -27.89 -25.07 13.35
CA SER A 52 -28.59 -24.77 14.60
C SER A 52 -30.11 -24.70 14.42
N ALA A 53 -30.59 -24.12 13.32
CA ALA A 53 -32.02 -24.06 13.00
C ALA A 53 -32.62 -25.46 12.74
N HIS A 54 -31.89 -26.32 12.03
CA HIS A 54 -32.31 -27.70 11.80
C HIS A 54 -32.42 -28.48 13.11
N ASP A 55 -31.43 -28.35 14.01
CA ASP A 55 -31.47 -29.02 15.32
C ASP A 55 -32.62 -28.49 16.20
N ALA A 56 -32.85 -27.17 16.20
CA ALA A 56 -33.98 -26.57 16.89
C ALA A 56 -35.34 -27.03 16.34
N ALA A 57 -35.47 -27.21 15.02
CA ALA A 57 -36.70 -27.72 14.41
C ALA A 57 -37.01 -29.17 14.83
N ILE A 58 -35.98 -30.01 14.95
CA ILE A 58 -36.13 -31.38 15.49
C ILE A 58 -36.57 -31.33 16.95
N GLU A 59 -35.92 -30.52 17.79
CA GLU A 59 -36.29 -30.38 19.20
C GLU A 59 -37.74 -29.91 19.38
N GLN A 60 -38.17 -28.96 18.56
CA GLN A 60 -39.54 -28.45 18.60
C GLN A 60 -40.54 -29.54 18.18
N ALA A 61 -40.29 -30.25 17.09
CA ALA A 61 -41.16 -31.33 16.65
C ALA A 61 -41.30 -32.45 17.69
N VAL A 62 -40.20 -32.79 18.41
CA VAL A 62 -40.23 -33.76 19.51
C VAL A 62 -41.12 -33.30 20.67
N ARG A 63 -41.21 -32.00 20.92
CA ARG A 63 -42.07 -31.43 21.98
C ARG A 63 -43.55 -31.34 21.59
N GLU A 64 -43.82 -31.10 20.32
CA GLU A 64 -45.18 -30.80 19.83
C GLU A 64 -45.96 -32.03 19.35
N ASP A 65 -45.35 -32.90 18.54
CA ASP A 65 -46.04 -34.02 17.91
C ASP A 65 -45.11 -35.20 17.58
N ALA A 66 -45.44 -36.37 18.15
CA ALA A 66 -44.67 -37.60 17.95
C ALA A 66 -44.62 -38.07 16.48
N ARG A 67 -45.68 -37.84 15.68
CA ARG A 67 -45.67 -38.24 14.26
C ARG A 67 -44.71 -37.39 13.44
N SER A 68 -44.76 -36.08 13.62
CA SER A 68 -43.85 -35.12 12.99
C SER A 68 -42.40 -35.34 13.42
N ALA A 69 -42.17 -35.65 14.71
CA ALA A 69 -40.86 -35.99 15.23
C ALA A 69 -40.25 -37.23 14.55
N VAL A 70 -41.02 -38.32 14.42
CA VAL A 70 -40.54 -39.54 13.74
C VAL A 70 -40.19 -39.26 12.28
N ALA A 71 -41.01 -38.50 11.56
CA ALA A 71 -40.75 -38.16 10.16
C ALA A 71 -39.43 -37.39 9.98
N LEU A 72 -39.15 -36.41 10.85
CA LEU A 72 -37.89 -35.66 10.82
C LEU A 72 -36.69 -36.53 11.23
N LEU A 73 -36.86 -37.37 12.26
CA LEU A 73 -35.79 -38.23 12.77
C LEU A 73 -35.34 -39.30 11.75
N CYS A 74 -36.24 -39.81 10.91
CA CYS A 74 -35.91 -40.80 9.87
C CYS A 74 -34.85 -40.32 8.86
N GLY A 75 -34.72 -39.00 8.63
CA GLY A 75 -33.72 -38.41 7.74
C GLY A 75 -32.68 -37.52 8.45
N ALA A 76 -32.87 -37.23 9.73
CA ALA A 76 -32.10 -36.23 10.48
C ALA A 76 -30.59 -36.49 10.46
N ASN A 77 -30.15 -37.75 10.56
CA ASN A 77 -28.72 -38.07 10.59
C ASN A 77 -28.03 -37.79 9.24
N ALA A 78 -28.71 -38.04 8.12
CA ALA A 78 -28.18 -37.73 6.80
C ALA A 78 -28.12 -36.22 6.57
N ALA A 79 -29.17 -35.48 6.97
CA ALA A 79 -29.21 -34.02 6.89
C ALA A 79 -28.14 -33.37 7.78
N ARG A 80 -27.97 -33.86 9.01
CA ARG A 80 -26.90 -33.43 9.92
C ARG A 80 -25.53 -33.68 9.32
N LEU A 81 -25.25 -34.90 8.85
CA LEU A 81 -23.96 -35.20 8.23
C LEU A 81 -23.66 -34.30 7.02
N ALA A 82 -24.67 -34.01 6.19
CA ALA A 82 -24.52 -33.08 5.07
C ALA A 82 -24.20 -31.65 5.54
N LEU A 83 -24.88 -31.16 6.58
CA LEU A 83 -24.63 -29.84 7.17
C LEU A 83 -23.25 -29.76 7.84
N ASP A 84 -22.81 -30.81 8.54
CA ASP A 84 -21.48 -30.85 9.16
C ASP A 84 -20.38 -30.82 8.10
N ARG A 85 -20.55 -31.54 6.98
CA ARG A 85 -19.63 -31.47 5.84
C ARG A 85 -19.60 -30.07 5.23
N ALA A 86 -20.76 -29.46 5.02
CA ALA A 86 -20.85 -28.10 4.49
C ALA A 86 -20.18 -27.06 5.41
N ILE A 87 -20.30 -27.22 6.74
CA ILE A 87 -19.60 -26.37 7.72
C ILE A 87 -18.08 -26.55 7.61
N VAL A 88 -17.59 -27.79 7.52
CA VAL A 88 -16.16 -28.05 7.36
C VAL A 88 -15.63 -27.47 6.06
N GLU A 89 -16.34 -27.64 4.95
CA GLU A 89 -15.98 -27.07 3.64
C GLU A 89 -15.96 -25.54 3.68
N ALA A 90 -17.00 -24.90 4.22
CA ALA A 90 -17.06 -23.44 4.37
C ALA A 90 -15.98 -22.91 5.33
N HIS A 91 -15.61 -23.69 6.35
CA HIS A 91 -14.51 -23.32 7.25
C HIS A 91 -13.17 -23.36 6.53
N VAL A 92 -12.90 -24.42 5.75
CA VAL A 92 -11.69 -24.53 4.94
C VAL A 92 -11.60 -23.39 3.93
N GLU A 93 -12.70 -23.06 3.25
CA GLU A 93 -12.77 -21.92 2.34
C GLU A 93 -12.46 -20.60 3.05
N SER A 94 -13.09 -20.34 4.21
CA SER A 94 -12.84 -19.14 5.00
C SER A 94 -11.38 -19.03 5.46
N GLN A 95 -10.74 -20.14 5.81
CA GLN A 95 -9.31 -20.16 6.15
C GLN A 95 -8.45 -19.84 4.92
N GLN A 96 -8.74 -20.44 3.77
CA GLN A 96 -8.00 -20.19 2.54
C GLN A 96 -8.10 -18.72 2.13
N THR A 97 -9.32 -18.14 2.10
CA THR A 97 -9.50 -16.72 1.79
C THR A 97 -8.83 -15.81 2.82
N GLY A 98 -8.82 -16.19 4.10
CA GLY A 98 -8.13 -15.48 5.16
C GLY A 98 -6.61 -15.45 4.95
N THR A 99 -6.01 -16.59 4.60
CA THR A 99 -4.58 -16.67 4.30
C THR A 99 -4.20 -15.87 3.05
N ALA A 100 -5.05 -15.90 2.01
CA ALA A 100 -4.86 -15.10 0.80
C ALA A 100 -4.91 -13.59 1.11
N LEU A 101 -5.90 -13.14 1.90
CA LEU A 101 -6.00 -11.75 2.35
C LEU A 101 -4.74 -11.32 3.12
N ALA A 102 -4.25 -12.14 4.05
CA ALA A 102 -3.03 -11.84 4.80
C ALA A 102 -1.79 -11.72 3.88
N ALA A 103 -1.68 -12.57 2.86
CA ALA A 103 -0.61 -12.49 1.86
C ALA A 103 -0.68 -11.18 1.05
N GLU A 104 -1.87 -10.78 0.61
CA GLU A 104 -2.08 -9.53 -0.13
C GLU A 104 -1.78 -8.29 0.73
N GLN A 105 -2.12 -8.32 2.02
CA GLN A 105 -1.78 -7.26 2.98
C GLN A 105 -0.26 -7.13 3.18
N MET A 106 0.45 -8.26 3.28
CA MET A 106 1.92 -8.26 3.33
C MET A 106 2.54 -7.69 2.04
N ALA A 107 2.00 -8.04 0.88
CA ALA A 107 2.44 -7.49 -0.40
C ALA A 107 2.15 -5.98 -0.50
N GLN A 108 1.02 -5.50 0.04
CA GLN A 108 0.70 -4.07 0.15
C GLN A 108 1.73 -3.32 1.00
N ALA A 109 2.08 -3.86 2.18
CA ALA A 109 3.10 -3.26 3.03
C ALA A 109 4.47 -3.17 2.32
N ARG A 110 4.85 -4.20 1.54
CA ARG A 110 6.06 -4.16 0.70
C ARG A 110 5.97 -3.08 -0.38
N ALA A 111 4.84 -2.98 -1.08
CA ALA A 111 4.62 -1.95 -2.11
C ALA A 111 4.72 -0.53 -1.54
N GLN A 112 4.15 -0.28 -0.35
CA GLN A 112 4.25 1.00 0.35
C GLN A 112 5.70 1.33 0.73
N ARG A 113 6.50 0.35 1.19
CA ARG A 113 7.95 0.55 1.43
C ARG A 113 8.69 0.96 0.16
N HIS A 114 8.33 0.39 -1.00
CA HIS A 114 8.92 0.79 -2.27
C HIS A 114 8.55 2.21 -2.67
N VAL A 115 7.30 2.65 -2.42
CA VAL A 115 6.88 4.04 -2.62
C VAL A 115 7.67 4.98 -1.72
N ALA A 116 7.78 4.69 -0.42
CA ALA A 116 8.56 5.51 0.51
C ALA A 116 10.03 5.64 0.09
N ARG A 117 10.65 4.53 -0.34
CA ARG A 117 12.02 4.53 -0.88
C ARG A 117 12.15 5.33 -2.18
N ALA A 118 11.13 5.32 -3.04
CA ALA A 118 11.14 6.12 -4.26
C ALA A 118 11.03 7.62 -3.95
N ASN A 119 10.14 8.00 -3.03
CA ASN A 119 10.01 9.38 -2.54
C ASN A 119 11.32 9.90 -1.96
N ALA A 120 11.94 9.15 -1.05
CA ALA A 120 13.22 9.54 -0.44
C ALA A 120 14.34 9.76 -1.48
N LYS A 121 14.31 9.03 -2.61
CA LYS A 121 15.25 9.21 -3.71
C LYS A 121 14.96 10.46 -4.54
N CYS A 122 13.69 10.84 -4.73
CA CYS A 122 13.34 12.12 -5.33
C CYS A 122 13.84 13.27 -4.45
N GLU A 123 13.51 13.25 -3.15
CA GLU A 123 13.95 14.30 -2.21
C GLU A 123 15.47 14.43 -2.13
N ALA A 124 16.20 13.32 -2.26
CA ALA A 124 17.67 13.35 -2.30
C ALA A 124 18.22 14.09 -3.52
N VAL A 125 17.53 14.00 -4.67
CA VAL A 125 17.86 14.77 -5.88
C VAL A 125 17.53 16.25 -5.66
N ASP A 126 16.37 16.56 -5.07
CA ASP A 126 15.99 17.95 -4.77
C ASP A 126 17.01 18.62 -3.84
N ARG A 127 17.46 17.90 -2.79
CA ARG A 127 18.54 18.37 -1.90
C ARG A 127 19.88 18.53 -2.61
N ALA A 128 20.17 17.72 -3.63
CA ALA A 128 21.39 17.89 -4.42
C ALA A 128 21.30 19.13 -5.33
N GLU A 129 20.14 19.36 -5.94
CA GLU A 129 19.87 20.55 -6.75
C GLU A 129 19.97 21.84 -5.92
N GLN A 130 19.37 21.86 -4.73
CA GLN A 130 19.48 23.01 -3.80
C GLN A 130 20.95 23.31 -3.45
N ARG A 131 21.73 22.29 -3.09
CA ARG A 131 23.16 22.45 -2.79
C ARG A 131 23.95 23.01 -3.97
N MET A 132 23.63 22.57 -5.20
CA MET A 132 24.26 23.09 -6.41
C MET A 132 23.90 24.56 -6.63
N VAL A 133 22.64 24.95 -6.45
CA VAL A 133 22.20 26.35 -6.57
C VAL A 133 22.91 27.23 -5.55
N THR A 134 22.98 26.81 -4.29
CA THR A 134 23.70 27.54 -3.23
C THR A 134 25.19 27.67 -3.54
N ALA A 135 25.84 26.60 -3.99
CA ALA A 135 27.26 26.64 -4.36
C ALA A 135 27.52 27.57 -5.54
N ARG A 136 26.65 27.56 -6.56
CA ARG A 136 26.76 28.45 -7.71
C ARG A 136 26.60 29.91 -7.31
N ARG A 137 25.64 30.21 -6.43
CA ARG A 137 25.43 31.57 -5.91
C ARG A 137 26.64 32.09 -5.14
N ARG A 138 27.25 31.25 -4.29
CA ARG A 138 28.48 31.63 -3.56
C ARG A 138 29.66 31.87 -4.51
N ALA A 139 29.79 31.04 -5.56
CA ALA A 139 30.83 31.21 -6.55
C ALA A 139 30.67 32.52 -7.34
N THR A 140 29.43 32.90 -7.69
CA THR A 140 29.18 34.20 -8.34
C THR A 140 29.45 35.37 -7.41
N GLU A 141 29.05 35.27 -6.14
CA GLU A 141 29.34 36.29 -5.11
C GLU A 141 30.87 36.50 -4.97
N TRP A 142 31.66 35.43 -4.89
CA TRP A 142 33.13 35.53 -4.86
C TRP A 142 33.73 36.13 -6.13
N GLN A 143 33.20 35.79 -7.32
CA GLN A 143 33.67 36.37 -8.58
C GLN A 143 33.37 37.88 -8.67
N GLU A 144 32.21 38.32 -8.18
CA GLU A 144 31.84 39.73 -8.13
C GLU A 144 32.72 40.51 -7.14
N GLU A 145 33.00 39.93 -5.98
CA GLU A 145 33.92 40.50 -4.98
C GLU A 145 35.34 40.65 -5.53
N ASP A 146 35.87 39.60 -6.18
CA ASP A 146 37.22 39.61 -6.77
C ASP A 146 37.32 40.65 -7.90
N ALA A 147 36.34 40.68 -8.81
CA ALA A 147 36.28 41.68 -9.88
C ALA A 147 36.15 43.13 -9.35
N ALA A 148 35.42 43.33 -8.25
CA ALA A 148 35.30 44.63 -7.61
C ALA A 148 36.63 45.08 -6.99
N LEU A 149 37.39 44.17 -6.37
CA LEU A 149 38.72 44.44 -5.82
C LEU A 149 39.73 44.76 -6.93
N GLU A 150 39.76 43.99 -8.01
CA GLU A 150 40.60 44.28 -9.18
C GLU A 150 40.29 45.65 -9.78
N ALA A 151 39.00 45.98 -9.92
CA ALA A 151 38.57 47.30 -10.43
C ALA A 151 38.96 48.45 -9.49
N GLN A 152 38.98 48.25 -8.18
CA GLN A 152 39.47 49.25 -7.22
C GLN A 152 40.98 49.44 -7.32
N LEU A 153 41.76 48.35 -7.39
CA LEU A 153 43.21 48.39 -7.57
C LEU A 153 43.57 49.12 -8.87
N ALA A 154 42.91 48.79 -9.99
CA ALA A 154 43.14 49.46 -11.27
C ALA A 154 42.91 50.98 -11.19
N ARG A 155 41.89 51.44 -10.46
CA ARG A 155 41.63 52.88 -10.25
C ARG A 155 42.71 53.55 -9.40
N GLN A 156 43.20 52.88 -8.36
CA GLN A 156 44.27 53.40 -7.51
C GLN A 156 45.59 53.56 -8.28
N PHE A 157 45.96 52.57 -9.09
CA PHE A 157 47.15 52.65 -9.94
C PHE A 157 47.02 53.68 -11.07
N ALA A 158 45.82 53.89 -11.62
CA ALA A 158 45.58 54.93 -12.60
C ALA A 158 45.69 56.35 -11.99
N GLY A 159 45.16 56.55 -10.77
CA GLY A 159 45.24 57.82 -10.06
C GLY A 159 46.66 58.22 -9.66
N GLN A 160 47.53 57.26 -9.34
CA GLN A 160 48.95 57.51 -9.02
C GLN A 160 49.77 57.97 -10.24
N LYS A 161 49.41 57.52 -11.46
CA LYS A 161 50.09 57.93 -12.71
C LYS A 161 49.75 59.35 -13.15
N THR A 162 48.66 59.94 -12.66
CA THR A 162 48.27 61.32 -12.95
C THR A 162 48.84 62.36 -11.99
N THR A 163 49.50 61.92 -10.91
CA THR A 163 50.08 62.79 -9.86
C THR A 163 51.61 62.76 -9.80
N ALA A 164 52.28 62.10 -10.75
CA ALA A 164 53.73 62.14 -10.96
C ALA A 164 54.05 62.94 -12.23
#